data_AF-A0A9E2YSB5-F1
#
_entry.id   AF-A0A9E2YSB5-F1
#
_cell.length_a   1.000
_cell.length_b   1.000
_cell.length_c   1.000
_cell.angle_alpha   90.00
_cell.angle_beta   90.00
_cell.angle_gamma   90.00
#
_symmetry.space_group_name_H-M   'P 1'
#
loop_
_entity.id
_entity.type
_entity.pdbx_description
1 polymer ?
#
loop_
_entity_poly.entity_id
_entity_poly.type
_entity_poly.pdbx_seq_one_letter_code
_entity_poly.pdbx_strand_id
1 'polypeptide(L)'
;MGSKFTRVILTLCIVLLVSAARRRAETLESSIDKAIAGGTEFASAFLGLQVVRLQDGKVLYQRNQNHLFVPASNTKLFATALALSRLGADYRVTTSIVATQKVDEKGILNGDLMFVGRGDPTMSCRPYPYTKDWTRGPHVPAIEDLAEQLVTGGLKSVQGDIVGDDTRYPWDPFPGGWNIDDGVWEYGA
;
A
#
# COMPACT_ATOMS: atom_id res chain seq x y z
N MET A 1 52.41 52.27 -25.78
CA MET A 1 51.32 52.13 -24.79
C MET A 1 50.41 50.91 -24.99
N GLY A 2 50.67 50.01 -25.97
CA GLY A 2 49.75 48.91 -26.32
C GLY A 2 49.93 47.58 -25.57
N SER A 3 51.16 47.18 -25.24
CA SER A 3 51.42 45.80 -24.74
C SER A 3 50.94 45.53 -23.32
N LYS A 4 50.88 46.56 -22.45
CA LYS A 4 50.37 46.44 -21.07
C LYS A 4 48.83 46.32 -21.05
N PHE A 5 48.14 47.03 -21.95
CA PHE A 5 46.68 47.01 -22.05
C PHE A 5 46.17 45.66 -22.59
N THR A 6 46.85 45.11 -23.60
CA THR A 6 46.52 43.78 -24.14
C THR A 6 46.72 42.66 -23.11
N ARG A 7 47.77 42.73 -22.27
CA ARG A 7 48.00 41.75 -21.18
C ARG A 7 46.96 41.82 -20.06
N VAL A 8 46.45 43.00 -19.74
CA VAL A 8 45.40 43.19 -18.73
C VAL A 8 44.07 42.63 -19.24
N ILE A 9 43.70 42.91 -20.50
CA ILE A 9 42.48 42.38 -21.12
C ILE A 9 42.54 40.85 -21.25
N LEU A 10 43.68 40.29 -21.67
CA LEU A 10 43.86 38.84 -21.79
C LEU A 10 43.75 38.13 -20.43
N THR A 11 44.36 38.70 -19.38
CA THR A 11 44.26 38.15 -18.01
C THR A 11 42.83 38.25 -17.46
N LEU A 12 42.13 39.36 -17.70
CA LEU A 12 40.74 39.56 -17.28
C LEU A 12 39.78 38.58 -17.99
N CYS A 13 39.99 38.32 -19.29
CA CYS A 13 39.23 37.32 -20.04
C CYS A 13 39.50 35.89 -19.54
N ILE A 14 40.74 35.54 -19.18
CA ILE A 14 41.07 34.23 -18.61
C ILE A 14 40.44 34.05 -17.22
N VAL A 15 40.45 35.09 -16.37
CA VAL A 15 39.80 35.05 -15.05
C VAL A 15 38.28 34.94 -15.16
N LEU A 16 37.65 35.61 -16.13
CA LEU A 16 36.22 35.51 -16.42
C LEU A 16 35.82 34.14 -17.03
N LEU A 17 36.68 33.54 -17.86
CA LEU A 17 36.46 32.18 -18.40
C LEU A 17 36.61 31.11 -17.31
N VAL A 18 37.54 31.27 -16.37
CA VAL A 18 37.73 30.33 -15.24
C VAL A 18 36.62 30.44 -14.19
N SER A 19 36.03 31.62 -14.01
CA SER A 19 34.88 31.82 -13.10
C SER A 19 33.55 31.36 -13.71
N ALA A 20 33.35 31.52 -15.02
CA ALA A 20 32.20 30.98 -15.74
C ALA A 20 32.22 29.44 -15.82
N ALA A 21 33.40 28.83 -15.95
CA ALA A 21 33.58 27.37 -15.93
C ALA A 21 33.37 26.72 -14.55
N ARG A 22 33.22 27.51 -13.48
CA ARG A 22 32.98 27.03 -12.11
C ARG A 22 31.52 26.86 -11.72
N ARG A 23 30.56 27.16 -12.61
CA ARG A 23 29.19 26.66 -12.45
C ARG A 23 29.13 25.18 -12.84
N ARG A 24 29.78 24.31 -12.04
CA ARG A 24 29.45 22.89 -12.06
C ARG A 24 27.96 22.78 -11.76
N ALA A 25 27.20 22.12 -12.63
CA ALA A 25 25.85 21.72 -12.29
C ALA A 25 25.90 20.99 -10.94
N GLU A 26 24.99 21.35 -10.04
CA GLU A 26 24.89 20.71 -8.74
C GLU A 26 24.69 19.21 -8.93
N THR A 27 25.45 18.38 -8.22
CA THR A 27 25.27 16.93 -8.26
C THR A 27 24.03 16.56 -7.45
N LEU A 28 23.32 15.50 -7.85
CA LEU A 28 22.18 14.98 -7.09
C LEU A 28 22.52 14.78 -5.61
N GLU A 29 23.70 14.22 -5.32
CA GLU A 29 24.22 14.05 -3.97
C GLU A 29 24.31 15.37 -3.20
N SER A 30 24.93 16.40 -3.78
CA SER A 30 25.01 17.72 -3.15
C SER A 30 23.64 18.38 -2.97
N SER A 31 22.70 18.18 -3.90
CA SER A 31 21.34 18.72 -3.78
C SER A 31 20.59 18.05 -2.63
N ILE A 32 20.69 16.72 -2.49
CA ILE A 32 20.05 15.97 -1.39
C ILE A 32 20.65 16.37 -0.04
N ASP A 33 21.97 16.43 0.07
CA ASP A 33 22.64 16.80 1.32
C ASP A 33 22.26 18.22 1.77
N LYS A 34 22.18 19.17 0.84
CA LYS A 34 21.73 20.53 1.15
C LYS A 34 20.26 20.58 1.55
N ALA A 35 19.39 19.80 0.91
CA ALA A 35 17.99 19.73 1.28
C ALA A 35 17.83 19.20 2.72
N ILE A 36 18.59 18.16 3.08
CA ILE A 36 18.57 17.62 4.44
C ILE A 36 19.15 18.63 5.44
N ALA A 37 20.28 19.26 5.12
CA ALA A 37 20.93 20.21 6.02
C ALA A 37 20.13 21.51 6.21
N GLY A 38 19.34 21.91 5.21
CA GLY A 38 18.51 23.11 5.23
C GLY A 38 17.15 22.93 5.91
N GLY A 39 16.66 21.69 6.05
CA GLY A 39 15.39 21.37 6.70
C GLY A 39 15.53 21.27 8.21
N THR A 40 14.91 22.20 8.95
CA THR A 40 14.91 22.18 10.43
C THR A 40 14.13 20.98 10.98
N GLU A 41 13.18 20.44 10.21
CA GLU A 41 12.44 19.22 10.50
C GLU A 41 13.32 17.97 10.59
N PHE A 42 14.51 17.99 9.99
CA PHE A 42 15.46 16.87 9.98
C PHE A 42 16.56 17.01 11.03
N ALA A 43 16.61 18.11 11.78
CA ALA A 43 17.74 18.43 12.67
C ALA A 43 18.02 17.32 13.71
N SER A 44 16.97 16.63 14.18
CA SER A 44 17.07 15.52 15.14
C SER A 44 16.76 14.15 14.51
N ALA A 45 16.55 14.08 13.19
CA ALA A 45 16.11 12.87 12.52
C ALA A 45 17.30 11.94 12.19
N PHE A 46 17.13 10.64 12.41
CA PHE A 46 18.01 9.62 11.85
C PHE A 46 17.46 9.18 10.50
N LEU A 47 18.13 9.56 9.42
CA LEU A 47 17.65 9.37 8.05
C LEU A 47 18.37 8.21 7.35
N GLY A 48 17.60 7.32 6.72
CA GLY A 48 18.06 6.29 5.80
C GLY A 48 17.61 6.60 4.37
N LEU A 49 18.55 6.72 3.43
CA LEU A 49 18.26 6.95 2.02
C LEU A 49 19.11 6.02 1.15
N GLN A 50 18.50 5.48 0.10
CA GLN A 50 19.20 4.80 -0.97
C GLN A 50 18.49 5.11 -2.29
N VAL A 51 19.22 5.71 -3.22
CA VAL A 51 18.71 6.07 -4.54
C VAL A 51 19.46 5.24 -5.57
N VAL A 52 18.73 4.44 -6.33
CA VAL A 52 19.29 3.51 -7.32
C VAL A 52 18.68 3.80 -8.68
N ARG A 53 19.52 3.84 -9.70
CA ARG A 53 19.08 3.94 -11.08
C ARG A 53 18.60 2.58 -11.58
N LEU A 54 17.35 2.49 -12.03
CA LEU A 54 16.73 1.23 -12.42
C LEU A 54 17.34 0.59 -13.67
N GLN A 55 17.88 1.39 -14.60
CA GLN A 55 18.40 0.88 -15.87
C GLN A 55 19.64 -0.01 -15.71
N ASP A 56 20.52 0.31 -14.75
CA ASP A 56 21.82 -0.34 -14.59
C ASP A 56 22.17 -0.67 -13.13
N GLY A 57 21.26 -0.43 -12.19
CA GLY A 57 21.47 -0.67 -10.77
C GLY A 57 22.48 0.27 -10.11
N LYS A 58 22.92 1.35 -10.79
CA LYS A 58 23.90 2.27 -10.22
C LYS A 58 23.32 2.99 -9.00
N VAL A 59 23.98 2.86 -7.86
CA VAL A 59 23.69 3.69 -6.68
C VAL A 59 24.08 5.14 -6.99
N LEU A 60 23.10 6.05 -6.88
CA LEU A 60 23.25 7.47 -7.13
C LEU A 60 23.42 8.28 -5.84
N TYR A 61 22.88 7.79 -4.73
CA TYR A 61 23.01 8.37 -3.39
C TYR A 61 22.76 7.28 -2.34
N GLN A 62 23.46 7.36 -1.21
CA GLN A 62 23.20 6.49 -0.07
C GLN A 62 23.56 7.20 1.24
N ARG A 63 22.75 6.99 2.27
CA ARG A 63 22.97 7.48 3.63
C ARG A 63 22.35 6.49 4.60
N ASN A 64 23.15 5.95 5.52
CA ASN A 64 22.70 4.97 6.54
C ASN A 64 21.91 3.77 5.96
N GLN A 65 22.15 3.39 4.71
CA GLN A 65 21.37 2.39 3.96
C GLN A 65 21.39 0.98 4.59
N ASN A 66 22.41 0.68 5.40
CA ASN A 66 22.57 -0.61 6.08
C ASN A 66 22.04 -0.60 7.52
N HIS A 67 21.42 0.50 7.97
CA HIS A 67 20.78 0.56 9.28
C HIS A 67 19.33 0.07 9.23
N LEU A 68 18.84 -0.46 10.34
CA LEU A 68 17.45 -0.85 10.51
C LEU A 68 16.59 0.36 10.90
N PHE A 69 15.39 0.44 10.33
CA PHE A 69 14.40 1.48 10.58
C PHE A 69 13.03 0.85 10.79
N VAL A 70 12.12 1.57 11.45
CA VAL A 70 10.70 1.24 11.45
C VAL A 70 10.10 1.73 10.12
N PRO A 71 9.71 0.84 9.20
CA PRO A 71 9.30 1.23 7.85
C PRO A 71 7.88 1.84 7.78
N ALA A 72 7.11 1.78 8.87
CA ALA A 72 5.69 2.13 8.89
C ALA A 72 4.94 1.45 7.73
N SER A 73 4.10 2.19 6.99
CA SER A 73 3.35 1.64 5.86
C SER A 73 4.23 1.19 4.67
N ASN A 74 5.53 1.47 4.65
CA ASN A 74 6.42 0.89 3.62
C ASN A 74 6.56 -0.63 3.77
N THR A 75 6.21 -1.22 4.92
CA THR A 75 6.07 -2.69 5.08
C THR A 75 5.15 -3.30 4.02
N LYS A 76 4.14 -2.55 3.57
CA LYS A 76 3.17 -2.99 2.55
C LYS A 76 3.85 -3.38 1.23
N LEU A 77 5.01 -2.80 0.89
CA LEU A 77 5.77 -3.19 -0.30
C LEU A 77 6.16 -4.67 -0.27
N PHE A 78 6.64 -5.17 0.87
CA PHE A 78 7.05 -6.55 1.04
C PHE A 78 5.86 -7.51 1.06
N ALA A 79 4.82 -7.16 1.82
CA ALA A 79 3.61 -7.98 1.91
C ALA A 79 2.91 -8.12 0.55
N THR A 80 2.76 -7.01 -0.19
CA THR A 80 2.17 -7.01 -1.53
C THR A 80 3.02 -7.77 -2.54
N ALA A 81 4.35 -7.60 -2.52
CA ALA A 81 5.24 -8.36 -3.40
C ALA A 81 5.16 -9.87 -3.14
N LEU A 82 5.12 -10.28 -1.88
CA LEU A 82 4.94 -11.68 -1.49
C LEU A 82 3.58 -12.22 -1.94
N ALA A 83 2.49 -11.48 -1.69
CA ALA A 83 1.15 -11.88 -2.11
C ALA A 83 1.08 -12.05 -3.64
N LEU A 84 1.59 -11.08 -4.40
CA LEU A 84 1.62 -11.14 -5.86
C LEU A 84 2.46 -12.32 -6.36
N SER A 85 3.62 -12.57 -5.76
CA SER A 85 4.50 -13.68 -6.14
C SER A 85 3.92 -15.07 -5.80
N ARG A 86 3.10 -15.18 -4.75
CA ARG A 86 2.57 -16.48 -4.27
C ARG A 86 1.19 -16.80 -4.81
N LEU A 87 0.33 -15.80 -4.92
CA LEU A 87 -1.06 -15.96 -5.34
C LEU A 87 -1.25 -15.65 -6.82
N GLY A 88 -0.44 -14.74 -7.37
CA GLY A 88 -0.63 -14.20 -8.72
C GLY A 88 -1.61 -13.02 -8.75
N ALA A 89 -1.56 -12.24 -9.84
CA ALA A 89 -2.42 -11.06 -10.02
C ALA A 89 -3.90 -11.42 -10.20
N ASP A 90 -4.17 -12.62 -10.69
CA ASP A 90 -5.52 -13.11 -11.00
C ASP A 90 -6.16 -13.88 -9.84
N TYR A 91 -5.48 -13.99 -8.70
CA TYR A 91 -6.06 -14.65 -7.53
C TYR A 91 -7.35 -13.96 -7.10
N ARG A 92 -8.36 -14.75 -6.73
CA ARG A 92 -9.63 -14.30 -6.18
C ARG A 92 -9.90 -15.06 -4.90
N VAL A 93 -10.28 -14.35 -3.85
CA VAL A 93 -10.74 -14.99 -2.63
C VAL A 93 -12.16 -15.49 -2.86
N THR A 94 -12.45 -16.71 -2.42
CA THR A 94 -13.79 -17.30 -2.56
C THR A 94 -14.51 -17.27 -1.22
N THR A 95 -15.62 -16.54 -1.18
CA THR A 95 -16.63 -16.62 -0.12
C THR A 95 -17.74 -17.56 -0.58
N SER A 96 -18.25 -18.41 0.29
CA SER A 96 -19.24 -19.43 -0.10
C SER A 96 -20.40 -19.49 0.87
N ILE A 97 -21.59 -19.78 0.36
CA ILE A 97 -22.70 -20.26 1.18
C ILE A 97 -22.76 -21.78 1.04
N VAL A 98 -22.84 -22.49 2.17
CA VAL A 98 -22.99 -23.95 2.20
C VAL A 98 -24.16 -24.34 3.09
N ALA A 99 -24.85 -25.40 2.72
CA ALA A 99 -25.92 -25.99 3.52
C ALA A 99 -25.59 -27.46 3.78
N THR A 100 -25.88 -27.95 4.98
CA THR A 100 -25.68 -29.36 5.36
C THR A 100 -26.74 -30.28 4.76
N GLN A 101 -27.86 -29.71 4.33
CA GLN A 101 -28.97 -30.41 3.70
C GLN A 101 -29.35 -29.74 2.38
N LYS A 102 -30.01 -30.50 1.50
CA LYS A 102 -30.56 -29.95 0.26
C LYS A 102 -31.83 -29.17 0.56
N VAL A 103 -32.05 -28.11 -0.21
CA VAL A 103 -33.34 -27.42 -0.26
C VAL A 103 -34.39 -28.38 -0.82
N ASP A 104 -35.54 -28.48 -0.14
CA ASP A 104 -36.63 -29.34 -0.58
C ASP A 104 -37.43 -28.74 -1.76
N GLU A 105 -38.37 -29.50 -2.31
CA GLU A 105 -39.20 -29.10 -3.45
C GLU A 105 -40.07 -27.86 -3.17
N LYS A 106 -40.31 -27.53 -1.90
CA LYS A 106 -41.05 -26.32 -1.49
C LYS A 106 -40.15 -25.11 -1.35
N GLY A 107 -38.83 -25.27 -1.49
CA GLY A 107 -37.84 -24.22 -1.29
C GLY A 107 -37.40 -24.06 0.17
N ILE A 108 -37.59 -25.07 1.01
CA ILE A 108 -37.27 -25.01 2.43
C ILE A 108 -35.96 -25.75 2.69
N LEU A 109 -35.02 -25.07 3.35
CA LEU A 109 -33.83 -25.70 3.92
C LEU A 109 -34.13 -26.11 5.37
N ASN A 110 -34.21 -27.42 5.62
CA ASN A 110 -34.45 -28.00 6.94
C ASN A 110 -33.14 -28.17 7.75
N GLY A 111 -32.33 -27.13 7.80
CA GLY A 111 -31.05 -27.11 8.51
C GLY A 111 -30.37 -25.75 8.42
N ASP A 112 -29.13 -25.70 8.87
CA ASP A 112 -28.36 -24.45 8.94
C ASP A 112 -27.79 -24.05 7.58
N LEU A 113 -27.70 -22.75 7.37
CA LEU A 113 -27.07 -22.10 6.24
C LEU A 113 -25.79 -21.42 6.71
N MET A 114 -24.64 -21.86 6.20
CA MET A 114 -23.34 -21.38 6.67
C MET A 114 -22.69 -20.45 5.64
N PHE A 115 -22.32 -19.25 6.09
CA PHE A 115 -21.54 -18.25 5.37
C PHE A 115 -20.05 -18.46 5.66
N VAL A 116 -19.33 -19.04 4.71
CA VAL A 116 -17.93 -19.43 4.88
C VAL A 116 -17.00 -18.38 4.27
N GLY A 117 -16.37 -17.60 5.15
CA GLY A 117 -15.38 -16.58 4.81
C GLY A 117 -13.99 -17.17 4.60
N ARG A 118 -13.28 -16.70 3.57
CA ARG A 118 -11.87 -17.07 3.31
C ARG A 118 -10.93 -15.88 3.28
N GLY A 119 -11.36 -14.76 3.87
CA GLY A 119 -10.57 -13.53 4.03
C GLY A 119 -10.65 -12.60 2.83
N ASP A 120 -11.84 -12.45 2.24
CA ASP A 120 -12.06 -11.47 1.20
C ASP A 120 -12.13 -10.08 1.84
N PRO A 121 -11.13 -9.20 1.63
CA PRO A 121 -11.10 -7.87 2.25
C PRO A 121 -12.04 -6.88 1.56
N THR A 122 -12.79 -7.32 0.54
CA THR A 122 -13.66 -6.46 -0.29
C THR A 122 -15.15 -6.63 0.01
N MET A 123 -15.52 -7.48 0.99
CA MET A 123 -16.89 -7.68 1.48
C MET A 123 -17.43 -6.43 2.20
N SER A 124 -17.69 -5.36 1.45
CA SER A 124 -18.13 -4.08 1.97
C SER A 124 -19.01 -3.36 0.96
N CYS A 125 -19.65 -2.28 1.41
CA CYS A 125 -20.38 -1.35 0.57
C CYS A 125 -19.48 -0.39 -0.23
N ARG A 126 -18.15 -0.44 -0.04
CA ARG A 126 -17.20 0.44 -0.74
C ARG A 126 -17.14 0.07 -2.22
N PRO A 127 -17.09 1.05 -3.14
CA PRO A 127 -17.00 0.77 -4.56
C PRO A 127 -15.63 0.19 -4.90
N TYR A 128 -15.63 -0.71 -5.89
CA TYR A 128 -14.41 -1.18 -6.54
C TYR A 128 -14.45 -0.77 -8.03
N PRO A 129 -13.44 -0.04 -8.54
CA PRO A 129 -12.25 0.47 -7.85
C PRO A 129 -12.55 1.51 -6.75
N TYR A 130 -11.66 1.59 -5.75
CA TYR A 130 -11.82 2.49 -4.59
C TYR A 130 -11.88 3.96 -5.00
N THR A 131 -12.83 4.69 -4.40
CA THR A 131 -12.92 6.14 -4.47
C THR A 131 -12.92 6.73 -3.05
N LYS A 132 -12.23 7.85 -2.87
CA LYS A 132 -12.14 8.53 -1.58
C LYS A 132 -13.47 9.19 -1.18
N ASP A 133 -14.15 9.77 -2.15
CA ASP A 133 -15.37 10.57 -1.93
C ASP A 133 -16.64 9.70 -1.98
N TRP A 134 -16.59 8.54 -1.34
CA TRP A 134 -17.73 7.64 -1.23
C TRP A 134 -18.34 7.70 0.17
N THR A 135 -19.67 7.64 0.22
CA THR A 135 -20.45 7.63 1.45
C THR A 135 -21.00 6.25 1.73
N ARG A 136 -21.00 5.86 3.02
CA ARG A 136 -21.52 4.55 3.44
C ARG A 136 -22.97 4.36 3.03
N GLY A 137 -23.18 3.51 2.04
CA GLY A 137 -24.49 2.98 1.68
C GLY A 137 -24.93 1.87 2.63
N PRO A 138 -26.24 1.59 2.74
CA PRO A 138 -26.77 0.51 3.56
C PRO A 138 -26.58 -0.89 2.91
N HIS A 139 -26.32 -0.91 1.60
CA HIS A 139 -26.24 -2.13 0.78
C HIS A 139 -24.81 -2.66 0.70
N VAL A 140 -24.63 -3.97 0.86
CA VAL A 140 -23.36 -4.67 0.63
C VAL A 140 -23.55 -5.56 -0.60
N PRO A 141 -23.14 -5.11 -1.81
CA PRO A 141 -23.47 -5.80 -3.06
C PRO A 141 -23.08 -7.28 -3.07
N ALA A 142 -21.91 -7.62 -2.54
CA ALA A 142 -21.47 -9.01 -2.48
C ALA A 142 -22.38 -9.92 -1.64
N ILE A 143 -23.04 -9.39 -0.59
CA ILE A 143 -24.00 -10.15 0.21
C ILE A 143 -25.33 -10.28 -0.54
N GLU A 144 -25.75 -9.23 -1.23
CA GLU A 144 -26.96 -9.24 -2.08
C GLU A 144 -26.81 -10.23 -3.23
N ASP A 145 -25.65 -10.28 -3.88
CA ASP A 145 -25.33 -11.23 -4.94
C ASP A 145 -25.37 -12.69 -4.44
N LEU A 146 -24.91 -12.95 -3.21
CA LEU A 146 -25.00 -14.28 -2.60
C LEU A 146 -26.44 -14.63 -2.26
N ALA A 147 -27.23 -13.68 -1.75
CA ALA A 147 -28.65 -13.89 -1.47
C ALA A 147 -29.44 -14.17 -2.75
N GLU A 148 -29.18 -13.44 -3.83
CA GLU A 148 -29.81 -13.63 -5.14
C GLU A 148 -29.51 -15.01 -5.71
N GLN A 149 -28.28 -15.51 -5.57
CA GLN A 149 -27.91 -16.87 -5.97
C GLN A 149 -28.71 -17.94 -5.20
N LEU A 150 -28.97 -17.75 -3.91
CA LEU A 150 -29.78 -18.67 -3.12
C LEU A 150 -31.25 -18.66 -3.55
N VAL A 151 -31.81 -17.46 -3.76
CA VAL A 151 -33.20 -17.29 -4.22
C VAL A 151 -33.38 -17.88 -5.61
N THR A 152 -32.47 -17.59 -6.54
CA THR A 152 -32.45 -18.18 -7.89
C THR A 152 -32.27 -19.71 -7.83
N GLY A 153 -31.52 -20.20 -6.84
CA GLY A 153 -31.38 -21.63 -6.53
C GLY A 153 -32.62 -22.29 -5.93
N GLY A 154 -33.71 -21.54 -5.72
CA GLY A 154 -34.99 -22.05 -5.23
C GLY A 154 -35.18 -21.99 -3.71
N LEU A 155 -34.22 -21.44 -2.97
CA LEU A 155 -34.36 -21.25 -1.52
C LEU A 155 -35.40 -20.15 -1.23
N LYS A 156 -36.34 -20.45 -0.35
CA LYS A 156 -37.40 -19.54 0.12
C LYS A 156 -37.41 -19.37 1.64
N SER A 157 -36.98 -20.39 2.38
CA SER A 157 -36.98 -20.38 3.85
C SER A 157 -35.87 -21.26 4.39
N VAL A 158 -35.24 -20.81 5.48
CA VAL A 158 -34.27 -21.55 6.28
C VAL A 158 -34.93 -21.82 7.63
N GLN A 159 -35.00 -23.09 8.05
CA GLN A 159 -35.59 -23.49 9.34
C GLN A 159 -34.55 -23.63 10.45
N GLY A 160 -33.27 -23.73 10.08
CA GLY A 160 -32.14 -23.68 11.01
C GLY A 160 -31.56 -22.27 11.16
N ASP A 161 -30.32 -22.22 11.62
CA ASP A 161 -29.60 -20.97 11.86
C ASP A 161 -28.83 -20.49 10.61
N ILE A 162 -28.52 -19.19 10.59
CA ILE A 162 -27.55 -18.61 9.65
C ILE A 162 -26.23 -18.44 10.41
N VAL A 163 -25.21 -19.21 10.03
CA VAL A 163 -23.95 -19.33 10.77
C VAL A 163 -22.81 -18.68 10.00
N GLY A 164 -22.05 -17.78 10.63
CA GLY A 164 -20.79 -17.27 10.08
C GLY A 164 -19.63 -18.22 10.42
N ASP A 165 -18.86 -18.62 9.42
CA ASP A 165 -17.65 -19.43 9.57
C ASP A 165 -16.43 -18.63 9.08
N ASP A 166 -15.63 -18.17 10.05
CA ASP A 166 -14.35 -17.48 9.85
C ASP A 166 -13.14 -18.35 10.21
N THR A 167 -13.34 -19.66 10.43
CA THR A 167 -12.33 -20.59 10.96
C THR A 167 -11.15 -20.84 10.01
N ARG A 168 -11.20 -20.28 8.79
CA ARG A 168 -10.10 -20.33 7.82
C ARG A 168 -8.81 -19.73 8.38
N TYR A 169 -8.91 -18.75 9.27
CA TYR A 169 -7.78 -18.08 9.93
C TYR A 169 -7.85 -18.28 11.45
N PRO A 170 -6.70 -18.27 12.15
CA PRO A 170 -6.70 -18.31 13.60
C PRO A 170 -7.36 -17.07 14.19
N TRP A 171 -7.97 -17.23 15.37
CA TRP A 171 -8.49 -16.12 16.15
C TRP A 171 -7.35 -15.32 16.78
N ASP A 172 -6.87 -14.31 16.05
CA ASP A 172 -5.87 -13.34 16.51
C ASP A 172 -6.26 -11.92 16.04
N PRO A 173 -7.29 -11.31 16.66
CA PRO A 173 -7.82 -10.02 16.21
C PRO A 173 -6.93 -8.82 16.56
N PHE A 174 -5.89 -9.01 17.38
CA PHE A 174 -5.01 -7.93 17.86
C PHE A 174 -3.54 -8.31 17.66
N PRO A 175 -2.98 -8.07 16.47
CA PRO A 175 -1.61 -8.47 16.17
C PRO A 175 -0.60 -7.76 17.07
N GLY A 176 0.48 -8.46 17.39
CA GLY A 176 1.54 -7.92 18.23
C GLY A 176 2.15 -6.62 17.66
N GLY A 177 2.35 -5.63 18.53
CA GLY A 177 2.94 -4.33 18.18
C GLY A 177 1.92 -3.21 17.95
N TRP A 178 0.62 -3.49 18.01
CA TRP A 178 -0.43 -2.47 18.00
C TRP A 178 -0.67 -1.90 19.40
N ASN A 179 -1.05 -0.62 19.44
CA ASN A 179 -1.52 -0.01 20.68
C ASN A 179 -3.00 -0.32 20.87
N ILE A 180 -3.44 -0.40 22.13
CA ILE A 180 -4.86 -0.65 22.45
C ILE A 180 -5.79 0.42 21.86
N ASP A 181 -5.31 1.67 21.79
CA ASP A 181 -6.06 2.80 21.27
C ASP A 181 -6.17 2.78 19.74
N ASP A 182 -5.40 1.95 19.02
CA ASP A 182 -5.51 1.84 17.56
C ASP A 182 -6.85 1.20 17.16
N GLY A 183 -7.37 0.29 17.99
CA GLY A 183 -8.59 -0.49 17.70
C GLY A 183 -9.89 0.32 17.61
N VAL A 184 -9.90 1.60 18.00
CA VAL A 184 -11.07 2.47 17.82
C VAL A 184 -11.07 3.19 16.46
N TRP A 185 -10.00 3.06 15.67
CA TRP A 185 -9.82 3.72 14.38
C TRP A 185 -9.92 2.73 13.22
N GLU A 186 -10.24 3.23 12.02
CA GLU A 186 -10.41 2.37 10.84
C GLU A 186 -9.14 1.62 10.40
N TYR A 187 -7.95 2.17 10.71
CA TYR A 187 -6.68 1.50 10.41
C TYR A 187 -6.34 0.40 11.43
N GLY A 188 -7.09 0.35 12.54
CA GLY A 188 -6.97 -0.65 13.61
C GLY A 188 -8.11 -1.68 13.62
N ALA A 189 -8.88 -1.75 12.53
CA ALA A 189 -9.90 -2.78 12.32
C ALA A 189 -9.30 -4.09 11.78
#